data_AF-A0A0E0PQJ4-F1
#
_entry.id   AF-A0A0E0PQJ4-F1
#
_cell.length_a   1.000
_cell.length_b   1.000
_cell.length_c   1.000
_cell.angle_alpha   90.00
_cell.angle_beta   90.00
_cell.angle_gamma   90.00
#
_symmetry.space_group_name_H-M   'P 1'
#
loop_
_entity.id
_entity.type
_entity.pdbx_description
1 polymer ?
#
loop_
_entity_poly.entity_id
_entity_poly.type
_entity_poly.pdbx_seq_one_letter_code
_entity_poly.pdbx_strand_id
1 'polypeptide(L)'
;MRQTLDLHLLGAVASQSNPFPMRLLRRIPLLLVEAACGDGVVSSSNEMQELWPLGEVDQKGTRFPCCIVWTPLPVVSWLAPYIGHVGIAREDGTVMDFAGSNFVSVDDLAYGSAARYLQLDRRKCCFPANLAAHVCARSYEHSEAGTAISWDDALQSGARRFEHKCYNLFTCNSHSFVASCLNRLAYGGSVGWNVLNLAALVWLRGRWLGKMAVVRSLLPFAAVACVGVLMAGWSFLISMAAFSSLLLGWFVLGVYCFKGLVC
;
A
#
# COMPACT_ATOMS: atom_id res chain seq x y z
N MET A 1 -58.03 -10.15 -17.55
CA MET A 1 -59.14 -10.75 -16.78
C MET A 1 -58.87 -12.26 -16.73
N ARG A 2 -58.49 -12.79 -15.56
CA ARG A 2 -58.59 -14.18 -15.03
C ARG A 2 -58.33 -15.38 -15.98
N GLN A 3 -57.63 -16.47 -15.65
CA GLN A 3 -57.00 -17.03 -14.43
C GLN A 3 -56.36 -18.39 -14.90
N THR A 4 -55.07 -18.68 -14.67
CA THR A 4 -54.48 -19.58 -13.62
C THR A 4 -54.84 -21.08 -13.75
N LEU A 5 -54.01 -22.11 -13.49
CA LEU A 5 -52.61 -22.30 -13.03
C LEU A 5 -52.27 -23.82 -13.11
N ASP A 6 -50.98 -24.14 -13.25
CA ASP A 6 -50.15 -25.21 -12.63
C ASP A 6 -50.60 -26.68 -12.44
N LEU A 7 -49.76 -27.63 -12.89
CA LEU A 7 -48.87 -28.46 -12.05
C LEU A 7 -48.07 -29.47 -12.91
N HIS A 8 -46.78 -29.22 -13.17
CA HIS A 8 -45.85 -30.23 -13.68
C HIS A 8 -44.43 -29.84 -13.27
N LEU A 9 -43.89 -30.45 -12.21
CA LEU A 9 -42.45 -30.67 -12.03
C LEU A 9 -42.22 -31.50 -10.76
N LEU A 10 -41.64 -32.70 -10.91
CA LEU A 10 -40.64 -33.30 -10.02
C LEU A 10 -40.41 -34.76 -10.42
N GLY A 11 -39.37 -35.00 -11.21
CA GLY A 11 -38.91 -36.33 -11.56
C GLY A 11 -37.49 -36.30 -12.11
N ALA A 12 -36.63 -37.13 -11.51
CA ALA A 12 -35.24 -37.46 -11.89
C ALA A 12 -34.19 -36.40 -11.48
N VAL A 13 -33.07 -36.69 -10.79
CA VAL A 13 -32.11 -37.81 -10.84
C VAL A 13 -31.38 -37.84 -9.46
N ALA A 14 -31.39 -38.94 -8.69
CA ALA A 14 -30.28 -39.91 -8.43
C ALA A 14 -28.88 -39.27 -8.18
N SER A 15 -27.93 -39.74 -7.36
CA SER A 15 -27.74 -40.86 -6.42
C SER A 15 -26.32 -40.68 -5.83
N GLN A 16 -26.12 -41.03 -4.55
CA GLN A 16 -24.88 -41.45 -3.87
C GLN A 16 -23.66 -40.50 -3.75
N SER A 17 -23.39 -40.06 -2.51
CA SER A 17 -22.10 -40.31 -1.81
C SER A 17 -22.16 -39.83 -0.34
N ASN A 18 -21.84 -40.71 0.60
CA ASN A 18 -21.37 -40.44 1.97
C ASN A 18 -20.00 -41.14 2.11
N PRO A 19 -19.10 -40.81 3.07
CA PRO A 19 -19.24 -39.88 4.20
C PRO A 19 -18.02 -38.92 4.41
N PHE A 20 -18.25 -37.78 5.07
CA PHE A 20 -17.21 -37.07 5.84
C PHE A 20 -17.68 -36.93 7.31
N PRO A 21 -16.79 -37.05 8.31
CA PRO A 21 -17.21 -37.28 9.68
C PRO A 21 -17.47 -36.01 10.48
N MET A 22 -18.55 -36.10 11.26
CA MET A 22 -18.81 -35.57 12.60
C MET A 22 -18.07 -34.30 13.04
N ARG A 23 -18.85 -33.20 13.08
CA ARG A 23 -18.72 -32.12 14.05
C ARG A 23 -18.66 -32.70 15.47
N LEU A 24 -17.57 -32.47 16.18
CA LEU A 24 -17.50 -32.64 17.63
C LEU A 24 -17.59 -31.26 18.30
N LEU A 25 -18.75 -31.01 18.90
CA LEU A 25 -18.97 -29.99 19.92
C LEU A 25 -17.92 -30.11 21.03
N ARG A 26 -17.20 -29.02 21.32
CA ARG A 26 -16.51 -28.88 22.61
C ARG A 26 -16.47 -27.43 23.09
N ARG A 27 -17.42 -27.15 23.98
CA ARG A 27 -17.32 -26.35 25.23
C ARG A 27 -16.78 -24.93 25.13
N ILE A 28 -17.71 -23.98 25.12
CA ILE A 28 -17.53 -22.64 25.69
C ILE A 28 -17.73 -22.77 27.21
N PRO A 29 -16.79 -22.36 28.08
CA PRO A 29 -17.12 -22.08 29.46
C PRO A 29 -17.62 -20.64 29.55
N LEU A 30 -18.94 -20.51 29.60
CA LEU A 30 -19.63 -19.36 30.16
C LEU A 30 -19.43 -19.42 31.68
N LEU A 31 -18.57 -18.58 32.24
CA LEU A 31 -18.45 -18.44 33.70
C LEU A 31 -18.25 -16.97 34.07
N LEU A 32 -19.36 -16.40 34.54
CA LEU A 32 -19.51 -15.34 35.53
C LEU A 32 -18.81 -14.00 35.28
N VAL A 33 -19.63 -13.05 34.81
CA VAL A 33 -19.52 -11.64 35.18
C VAL A 33 -19.72 -11.57 36.70
N GLU A 34 -18.63 -11.44 37.45
CA GLU A 34 -18.66 -10.93 38.81
C GLU A 34 -18.05 -9.53 38.81
N ALA A 35 -18.88 -8.55 39.15
CA ALA A 35 -18.46 -7.20 39.45
C ALA A 35 -17.69 -7.21 40.76
N ALA A 36 -16.40 -6.87 40.71
CA ALA A 36 -15.63 -6.46 41.86
C ALA A 36 -15.02 -5.08 41.56
N CYS A 37 -15.53 -4.05 42.25
CA CYS A 37 -14.82 -2.79 42.41
C CYS A 37 -13.45 -3.07 43.05
N GLY A 38 -12.38 -2.64 42.39
CA GLY A 38 -11.03 -2.66 42.94
C GLY A 38 -10.14 -1.72 42.15
N ASP A 39 -9.80 -0.59 42.77
CA ASP A 39 -8.79 0.35 42.27
C ASP A 39 -7.46 -0.40 42.07
N GLY A 40 -7.04 -0.46 40.81
CA GLY A 40 -5.75 -0.97 40.41
C GLY A 40 -5.35 -0.27 39.13
N VAL A 41 -4.33 0.57 39.21
CA VAL A 41 -3.66 1.19 38.06
C VAL A 41 -3.07 0.07 37.20
N VAL A 42 -3.85 -0.43 36.24
CA VAL A 42 -3.37 -1.38 35.24
C VAL A 42 -2.76 -0.56 34.11
N SER A 43 -1.44 -0.59 34.07
CA SER A 43 -0.62 -0.04 32.99
C SER A 43 -1.10 -0.56 31.64
N SER A 44 -1.68 0.34 30.84
CA SER A 44 -2.16 0.12 29.48
C SER A 44 -1.01 -0.03 28.48
N SER A 45 -0.14 -1.02 28.67
CA SER A 45 1.08 -1.15 27.85
C SER A 45 1.34 -2.53 27.25
N ASN A 46 0.41 -3.49 27.28
CA ASN A 46 0.74 -4.82 26.75
C ASN A 46 -0.34 -5.62 26.01
N GLU A 47 -1.35 -4.97 25.43
CA GLU A 47 -2.14 -5.58 24.34
C GLU A 47 -1.59 -5.11 23.00
N MET A 48 -0.30 -5.40 22.74
CA MET A 48 0.16 -5.47 21.36
C MET A 48 -0.60 -6.62 20.73
N GLN A 49 -1.64 -6.30 19.96
CA GLN A 49 -2.34 -7.19 19.05
C GLN A 49 -1.34 -8.23 18.51
N GLU A 50 -1.54 -9.52 18.81
CA GLU A 50 -0.57 -10.56 18.44
C GLU A 50 -0.43 -10.61 16.91
N LEU A 51 0.55 -9.87 16.39
CA LEU A 51 0.85 -9.81 14.98
C LEU A 51 1.42 -11.17 14.57
N TRP A 52 0.67 -11.92 13.77
CA TRP A 52 1.12 -13.19 13.21
C TRP A 52 2.43 -13.01 12.40
N PRO A 53 3.37 -13.95 12.41
CA PRO A 53 4.67 -13.77 11.74
C PRO A 53 4.50 -13.62 10.22
N LEU A 54 4.99 -12.51 9.65
CA LEU A 54 4.94 -12.31 8.19
C LEU A 54 5.70 -13.41 7.45
N GLY A 55 5.19 -13.79 6.28
CA GLY A 55 5.93 -14.64 5.35
C GLY A 55 7.25 -14.00 4.92
N GLU A 56 8.17 -14.82 4.42
CA GLU A 56 9.38 -14.30 3.76
C GLU A 56 9.01 -13.63 2.44
N VAL A 57 9.82 -12.65 2.02
CA VAL A 57 9.65 -12.02 0.71
C VAL A 57 9.99 -13.01 -0.39
N ASP A 58 8.98 -13.48 -1.12
CA ASP A 58 9.16 -14.35 -2.27
C ASP A 58 9.26 -13.52 -3.55
N GLN A 59 10.49 -13.36 -4.02
CA GLN A 59 10.79 -12.65 -5.26
C GLN A 59 10.24 -13.38 -6.50
N LYS A 60 10.11 -14.71 -6.46
CA LYS A 60 9.68 -15.53 -7.62
C LYS A 60 8.16 -15.57 -7.72
N GLY A 61 7.46 -15.70 -6.60
CA GLY A 61 6.00 -15.62 -6.51
C GLY A 61 5.45 -14.20 -6.44
N THR A 62 6.31 -13.18 -6.56
CA THR A 62 5.96 -11.75 -6.49
C THR A 62 5.18 -11.36 -5.24
N ARG A 63 5.46 -12.02 -4.10
CA ARG A 63 4.81 -11.74 -2.81
C ARG A 63 5.73 -10.92 -1.93
N PHE A 64 5.23 -9.77 -1.49
CA PHE A 64 6.00 -8.79 -0.71
C PHE A 64 5.28 -8.42 0.59
N PRO A 65 5.13 -9.33 1.57
CA PRO A 65 4.29 -9.11 2.75
C PRO A 65 4.66 -7.83 3.50
N CYS A 66 3.69 -6.92 3.64
CA CYS A 66 3.81 -5.58 4.22
C CYS A 66 4.94 -4.72 3.64
N CYS A 67 5.23 -4.84 2.35
CA CYS A 67 6.27 -4.04 1.70
C CYS A 67 5.71 -2.87 0.90
N ILE A 68 6.50 -1.81 0.78
CA ILE A 68 6.40 -0.88 -0.33
C ILE A 68 7.25 -1.42 -1.47
N VAL A 69 6.71 -1.49 -2.67
CA VAL A 69 7.44 -1.90 -3.88
C VAL A 69 7.59 -0.71 -4.83
N TRP A 70 8.64 -0.72 -5.63
CA TRP A 70 8.93 0.33 -6.59
C TRP A 70 9.43 -0.25 -7.90
N THR A 71 8.97 0.30 -9.02
CA THR A 71 9.39 -0.04 -10.37
C THR A 71 9.72 1.24 -11.17
N PRO A 72 10.77 1.25 -12.00
CA PRO A 72 11.10 2.41 -12.82
C PRO A 72 9.97 2.71 -13.81
N LEU A 73 9.52 3.97 -13.87
CA LEU A 73 8.46 4.37 -14.80
C LEU A 73 9.05 4.48 -16.22
N PRO A 74 8.49 3.81 -17.25
CA PRO A 74 9.03 3.86 -18.61
C PRO A 74 9.19 5.28 -19.13
N VAL A 75 10.25 5.53 -19.89
CA VAL A 75 10.63 6.85 -20.46
C VAL A 75 11.05 7.89 -19.41
N VAL A 76 10.24 8.12 -18.38
CA VAL A 76 10.52 9.11 -17.32
C VAL A 76 11.77 8.73 -16.53
N SER A 77 11.90 7.45 -16.15
CA SER A 77 13.08 6.95 -15.44
C SER A 77 14.37 7.00 -16.28
N TRP A 78 14.27 7.12 -17.60
CA TRP A 78 15.44 7.24 -18.48
C TRP A 78 16.06 8.64 -18.41
N LEU A 79 15.31 9.64 -17.94
CA LEU A 79 15.78 11.00 -17.70
C LEU A 79 16.05 11.24 -16.20
N ALA A 80 15.26 10.60 -15.32
CA ALA A 80 15.38 10.72 -13.87
C ALA A 80 15.21 9.34 -13.20
N PRO A 81 16.30 8.59 -12.95
CA PRO A 81 16.25 7.17 -12.59
C PRO A 81 15.67 6.89 -11.20
N TYR A 82 15.50 7.93 -10.38
CA TYR A 82 14.87 7.87 -9.07
C TYR A 82 13.34 8.05 -9.12
N ILE A 83 12.80 8.50 -10.26
CA ILE A 83 11.36 8.59 -10.47
C ILE A 83 10.85 7.23 -10.93
N GLY A 84 9.83 6.73 -10.24
CA GLY A 84 9.19 5.48 -10.59
C GLY A 84 7.81 5.36 -9.98
N HIS A 85 7.18 4.23 -10.26
CA HIS A 85 5.87 3.86 -9.76
C HIS A 85 5.99 3.06 -8.48
N VAL A 86 5.07 3.28 -7.53
CA VAL A 86 5.08 2.61 -6.23
C VAL A 86 3.80 1.83 -6.00
N GLY A 87 3.91 0.73 -5.27
CA GLY A 87 2.79 -0.04 -4.74
C GLY A 87 3.03 -0.34 -3.27
N ILE A 88 1.96 -0.73 -2.57
CA ILE A 88 2.00 -1.21 -1.20
C ILE A 88 1.32 -2.55 -1.11
N ALA A 89 1.94 -3.48 -0.40
CA ALA A 89 1.50 -4.85 -0.32
C ALA A 89 0.79 -5.15 1.00
N ARG A 90 -0.20 -6.03 0.89
CA ARG A 90 -0.95 -6.62 2.00
C ARG A 90 -0.09 -7.53 2.86
N GLU A 91 -0.66 -8.02 3.95
CA GLU A 91 0.05 -8.96 4.83
C GLU A 91 0.33 -10.31 4.14
N ASP A 92 -0.51 -10.74 3.18
CA ASP A 92 -0.29 -11.92 2.33
C ASP A 92 0.75 -11.71 1.21
N GLY A 93 1.25 -10.47 1.07
CA GLY A 93 2.20 -10.07 0.05
C GLY A 93 1.61 -9.69 -1.31
N THR A 94 0.29 -9.68 -1.47
CA THR A 94 -0.40 -9.16 -2.66
C THR A 94 -0.15 -7.66 -2.78
N VAL A 95 0.41 -7.22 -3.90
CA VAL A 95 0.70 -5.80 -4.16
C VAL A 95 -0.56 -5.07 -4.63
N MET A 96 -0.75 -3.84 -4.14
CA MET A 96 -1.76 -2.92 -4.62
C MET A 96 -1.12 -1.60 -5.06
N ASP A 97 -1.59 -1.05 -6.18
CA ASP A 97 -1.09 0.21 -6.71
C ASP A 97 -2.17 0.97 -7.48
N PHE A 98 -2.09 2.31 -7.44
CA PHE A 98 -2.97 3.15 -8.21
C PHE A 98 -2.44 3.30 -9.64
N ALA A 99 -2.95 2.45 -10.53
CA ALA A 99 -2.43 2.23 -11.88
C ALA A 99 -3.09 3.13 -12.96
N GLY A 100 -4.23 3.75 -12.65
CA GLY A 100 -4.94 4.62 -13.58
C GLY A 100 -6.17 5.26 -12.96
N SER A 101 -6.84 6.14 -13.71
CA SER A 101 -8.04 6.85 -13.20
C SER A 101 -9.09 5.85 -12.77
N ASN A 102 -9.56 5.98 -11.54
CA ASN A 102 -10.55 5.11 -10.92
C ASN A 102 -10.14 3.63 -10.86
N PHE A 103 -8.83 3.35 -10.90
CA PHE A 103 -8.32 1.99 -10.98
C PHE A 103 -7.14 1.75 -10.04
N VAL A 104 -7.38 0.92 -9.02
CA VAL A 104 -6.36 0.36 -8.15
C VAL A 104 -6.14 -1.09 -8.57
N SER A 105 -4.97 -1.40 -9.10
CA SER A 105 -4.59 -2.76 -9.48
C SER A 105 -4.27 -3.58 -8.23
N VAL A 106 -4.53 -4.88 -8.30
CA VAL A 106 -4.26 -5.86 -7.25
C VAL A 106 -3.53 -7.03 -7.89
N ASP A 107 -2.41 -7.43 -7.28
CA ASP A 107 -1.53 -8.53 -7.70
C ASP A 107 -0.74 -8.32 -9.00
N ASP A 108 -1.03 -7.26 -9.77
CA ASP A 108 -0.26 -6.87 -10.96
C ASP A 108 0.21 -5.41 -10.86
N LEU A 109 1.46 -5.23 -10.45
CA LEU A 109 2.08 -3.90 -10.33
C LEU A 109 2.18 -3.27 -11.73
N ALA A 110 1.59 -2.10 -11.91
CA ALA A 110 1.66 -1.41 -13.18
C ALA A 110 3.11 -1.12 -13.58
N TYR A 111 3.36 -1.10 -14.90
CA TYR A 111 4.67 -0.86 -15.50
C TYR A 111 5.71 -1.97 -15.27
N GLY A 112 5.25 -3.15 -14.85
CA GLY A 112 6.02 -4.39 -14.81
C GLY A 112 6.63 -4.69 -13.44
N SER A 113 7.47 -5.74 -13.39
CA SER A 113 8.04 -6.26 -12.14
C SER A 113 8.63 -5.20 -11.22
N ALA A 114 8.45 -5.37 -9.91
CA ALA A 114 9.14 -4.54 -8.93
C ALA A 114 10.67 -4.61 -9.14
N ALA A 115 11.35 -3.49 -8.93
CA ALA A 115 12.80 -3.40 -8.95
C ALA A 115 13.38 -3.25 -7.54
N ARG A 116 12.65 -2.55 -6.67
CA ARG A 116 13.01 -2.35 -5.27
C ARG A 116 11.83 -2.69 -4.37
N TYR A 117 12.15 -3.06 -3.13
CA TYR A 117 11.18 -3.30 -2.08
C TYR A 117 11.69 -2.78 -0.74
N LEU A 118 10.76 -2.40 0.15
CA LEU A 118 11.03 -2.00 1.52
C LEU A 118 9.96 -2.63 2.41
N GLN A 119 10.33 -3.66 3.17
CA GLN A 119 9.44 -4.26 4.15
C GLN A 119 9.25 -3.31 5.34
N LEU A 120 7.99 -3.01 5.66
CA LEU A 120 7.62 -2.14 6.75
C LEU A 120 7.34 -2.95 8.01
N ASP A 121 7.62 -2.35 9.17
CA ASP A 121 7.39 -2.99 10.45
C ASP A 121 5.99 -2.60 10.97
N ARG A 122 5.05 -3.54 10.97
CA ARG A 122 3.68 -3.34 11.45
C ARG A 122 3.60 -2.85 12.90
N ARG A 123 4.62 -3.07 13.73
CA ARG A 123 4.67 -2.55 15.11
C ARG A 123 4.76 -1.02 15.17
N LYS A 124 5.11 -0.38 14.05
CA LYS A 124 5.15 1.08 13.91
C LYS A 124 3.81 1.66 13.44
N CYS A 125 2.81 0.83 13.16
CA CYS A 125 1.45 1.26 12.85
C CYS A 125 0.66 1.49 14.15
N CYS A 126 -0.35 2.33 14.06
CA CYS A 126 -1.33 2.53 15.13
C CYS A 126 -2.68 1.96 14.65
N PHE A 127 -3.25 1.00 15.38
CA PHE A 127 -4.56 0.41 15.09
C PHE A 127 -5.52 0.66 16.26
N PRO A 128 -6.03 1.89 16.41
CA PRO A 128 -6.84 2.26 17.57
C PRO A 128 -8.28 1.80 17.41
N ALA A 129 -8.85 1.16 18.44
CA ALA A 129 -10.28 0.85 18.50
C ALA A 129 -11.14 2.10 18.77
N ASN A 130 -10.58 3.11 19.44
CA ASN A 130 -11.21 4.38 19.75
C ASN A 130 -10.13 5.45 20.00
N LEU A 131 -10.54 6.71 20.21
CA LEU A 131 -9.63 7.85 20.38
C LEU A 131 -8.66 7.69 21.58
N ALA A 132 -9.08 7.01 22.64
CA ALA A 132 -8.26 6.76 23.83
C ALA A 132 -7.20 5.67 23.62
N ALA A 133 -7.39 4.78 22.64
CA ALA A 133 -6.50 3.67 22.34
C ALA A 133 -5.36 4.03 21.37
N HIS A 134 -5.23 5.30 20.97
CA HIS A 134 -4.16 5.72 20.07
C HIS A 134 -2.79 5.66 20.77
N VAL A 135 -1.83 5.02 20.11
CA VAL A 135 -0.41 5.03 20.52
C VAL A 135 0.41 6.11 19.81
N CYS A 136 -0.15 6.74 18.77
CA CYS A 136 0.52 7.80 18.01
C CYS A 136 0.34 9.17 18.69
N ALA A 137 1.39 10.01 18.63
CA ALA A 137 1.41 11.33 19.27
C ALA A 137 0.31 12.29 18.77
N ARG A 138 -0.16 12.13 17.53
CA ARG A 138 -1.19 12.98 16.89
C ARG A 138 -2.51 12.20 16.71
N SER A 139 -3.08 11.74 17.82
CA SER A 139 -4.27 10.87 17.84
C SER A 139 -5.48 11.49 17.10
N TYR A 140 -5.79 12.76 17.36
CA TYR A 140 -6.92 13.46 16.75
C TYR A 140 -6.80 13.54 15.21
N GLU A 141 -5.63 13.95 14.70
CA GLU A 141 -5.40 14.03 13.25
C GLU A 141 -5.41 12.65 12.59
N HIS A 142 -4.94 11.62 13.30
CA HIS A 142 -5.05 10.25 12.83
C HIS A 142 -6.51 9.81 12.71
N SER A 143 -7.36 10.15 13.70
CA SER A 143 -8.81 9.90 13.61
C SER A 143 -9.44 10.61 12.40
N GLU A 144 -9.07 11.86 12.12
CA GLU A 144 -9.58 12.61 10.95
C GLU A 144 -9.07 12.06 9.61
N ALA A 145 -7.83 11.58 9.54
CA ALA A 145 -7.28 10.94 8.35
C ALA A 145 -7.98 9.61 7.99
N GLY A 146 -8.70 9.04 8.95
CA GLY A 146 -9.43 7.78 8.84
C GLY A 146 -8.56 6.61 9.29
N THR A 147 -8.70 6.23 10.56
CA THR A 147 -8.02 5.10 11.18
C THR A 147 -8.38 3.77 10.51
N ALA A 148 -7.57 2.76 10.78
CA ALA A 148 -7.82 1.38 10.37
C ALA A 148 -7.70 0.43 11.57
N ILE A 149 -8.39 -0.70 11.49
CA ILE A 149 -8.32 -1.75 12.54
C ILE A 149 -7.21 -2.77 12.26
N SER A 150 -6.69 -2.82 11.04
CA SER A 150 -5.59 -3.69 10.62
C SER A 150 -4.84 -3.11 9.42
N TRP A 151 -3.70 -3.72 9.08
CA TRP A 151 -2.91 -3.32 7.90
C TRP A 151 -3.72 -3.41 6.61
N ASP A 152 -4.34 -4.57 6.36
CA ASP A 152 -5.10 -4.82 5.15
C ASP A 152 -6.37 -3.96 5.05
N ASP A 153 -7.02 -3.68 6.19
CA ASP A 153 -8.17 -2.77 6.23
C ASP A 153 -7.77 -1.34 5.84
N ALA A 154 -6.58 -0.88 6.27
CA ALA A 154 -6.05 0.42 5.86
C ALA A 154 -5.82 0.49 4.34
N LEU A 155 -5.24 -0.56 3.75
CA LEU A 155 -4.98 -0.63 2.32
C LEU A 155 -6.29 -0.72 1.51
N GLN A 156 -7.24 -1.54 1.95
CA GLN A 156 -8.53 -1.69 1.29
C GLN A 156 -9.35 -0.39 1.35
N SER A 157 -9.30 0.31 2.48
CA SER A 157 -9.95 1.62 2.65
C SER A 157 -9.24 2.71 1.85
N GLY A 158 -7.91 2.62 1.70
CA GLY A 158 -7.14 3.44 0.76
C GLY A 158 -7.59 3.19 -0.69
N ALA A 159 -7.74 1.93 -1.08
CA ALA A 159 -8.11 1.55 -2.43
C ALA A 159 -9.48 2.09 -2.82
N ARG A 160 -10.51 1.87 -1.98
CA ARG A 160 -11.86 2.43 -2.17
C ARG A 160 -11.86 3.95 -2.33
N ARG A 161 -10.96 4.66 -1.62
CA ARG A 161 -10.83 6.13 -1.74
C ARG A 161 -10.24 6.56 -3.09
N PHE A 162 -9.30 5.78 -3.63
CA PHE A 162 -8.61 6.08 -4.89
C PHE A 162 -9.33 5.53 -6.14
N GLU A 163 -10.23 4.56 -5.98
CA GLU A 163 -11.15 4.08 -7.02
C GLU A 163 -12.09 5.18 -7.55
N HIS A 164 -12.23 6.31 -6.85
CA HIS A 164 -13.02 7.46 -7.31
C HIS A 164 -12.15 8.67 -7.69
N LYS A 165 -10.83 8.49 -7.82
CA LYS A 165 -9.89 9.56 -8.16
C LYS A 165 -9.42 9.47 -9.61
N CYS A 166 -9.29 10.62 -10.25
CA CYS A 166 -8.62 10.72 -11.55
C CYS A 166 -7.10 10.63 -11.36
N TYR A 167 -6.45 9.76 -12.12
CA TYR A 167 -5.01 9.62 -12.10
C TYR A 167 -4.35 10.78 -12.83
N ASN A 168 -3.35 11.37 -12.20
CA ASN A 168 -2.47 12.36 -12.80
C ASN A 168 -1.07 12.20 -12.23
N LEU A 169 -0.07 12.05 -13.11
CA LEU A 169 1.31 11.81 -12.72
C LEU A 169 1.88 12.87 -11.75
N PHE A 170 1.41 14.12 -11.84
CA PHE A 170 1.96 15.26 -11.11
C PHE A 170 1.13 15.70 -9.89
N THR A 171 -0.12 15.25 -9.77
CA THR A 171 -1.03 15.72 -8.70
C THR A 171 -1.77 14.61 -7.98
N CYS A 172 -2.07 13.48 -8.61
CA CYS A 172 -2.77 12.38 -7.95
C CYS A 172 -2.27 11.06 -8.54
N ASN A 173 -1.20 10.53 -7.96
CA ASN A 173 -0.45 9.41 -8.53
C ASN A 173 -0.33 8.26 -7.52
N SER A 174 0.46 7.25 -7.87
CA SER A 174 0.68 6.08 -7.01
C SER A 174 1.37 6.39 -5.68
N HIS A 175 2.22 7.43 -5.63
CA HIS A 175 2.81 7.88 -4.38
C HIS A 175 1.76 8.50 -3.46
N SER A 176 0.81 9.27 -4.01
CA SER A 176 -0.33 9.80 -3.24
C SER A 176 -1.15 8.67 -2.62
N PHE A 177 -1.40 7.60 -3.39
CA PHE A 177 -2.12 6.42 -2.91
C PHE A 177 -1.40 5.74 -1.74
N VAL A 178 -0.12 5.41 -1.91
CA VAL A 178 0.66 4.74 -0.87
C VAL A 178 0.84 5.65 0.35
N ALA A 179 1.08 6.95 0.16
CA ALA A 179 1.17 7.92 1.25
C ALA A 179 -0.15 8.01 2.03
N SER A 180 -1.30 8.02 1.34
CA SER A 180 -2.61 7.98 1.99
C SER A 180 -2.79 6.71 2.84
N CYS A 181 -2.34 5.56 2.35
CA CYS A 181 -2.35 4.31 3.12
C CYS A 181 -1.47 4.42 4.38
N LEU A 182 -0.25 4.95 4.26
CA LEU A 182 0.65 5.13 5.40
C LEU A 182 0.11 6.12 6.45
N ASN A 183 -0.60 7.16 6.00
CA ASN A 183 -1.27 8.11 6.90
C ASN A 183 -2.40 7.47 7.69
N ARG A 184 -3.21 6.60 7.07
CA ARG A 184 -4.25 5.81 7.75
C ARG A 184 -3.71 4.78 8.73
N LEU A 185 -2.46 4.36 8.54
CA LEU A 185 -1.73 3.49 9.45
C LEU A 185 -1.03 4.25 10.59
N ALA A 186 -1.01 5.60 10.50
CA ALA A 186 -0.10 6.48 11.23
C ALA A 186 1.32 5.89 11.32
N TYR A 187 1.86 5.38 10.20
CA TYR A 187 3.10 4.62 10.20
C TYR A 187 4.26 5.47 10.74
N GLY A 188 4.95 4.93 11.75
CA GLY A 188 6.01 5.66 12.48
C GLY A 188 5.48 6.79 13.37
N GLY A 189 4.21 6.72 13.76
CA GLY A 189 3.54 7.75 14.57
C GLY A 189 3.19 9.03 13.79
N SER A 190 3.28 9.02 12.46
CA SER A 190 3.07 10.19 11.60
C SER A 190 1.90 10.00 10.64
N VAL A 191 1.12 11.07 10.48
CA VAL A 191 0.03 11.21 9.49
C VAL A 191 0.37 12.22 8.39
N GLY A 192 1.67 12.55 8.26
CA GLY A 192 2.20 13.52 7.30
C GLY A 192 2.97 12.90 6.12
N TRP A 193 2.74 11.62 5.82
CA TRP A 193 3.27 10.99 4.60
C TRP A 193 2.70 11.69 3.37
N ASN A 194 3.58 11.96 2.41
CA ASN A 194 3.29 12.63 1.15
C ASN A 194 4.19 12.03 0.05
N VAL A 195 4.02 12.49 -1.19
CA VAL A 195 4.76 11.93 -2.32
C VAL A 195 6.28 12.09 -2.20
N LEU A 196 6.77 13.16 -1.55
CA LEU A 196 8.20 13.45 -1.45
C LEU A 196 8.89 12.61 -0.37
N ASN A 197 8.36 12.58 0.85
CA ASN A 197 8.96 11.79 1.92
C ASN A 197 8.84 10.28 1.65
N LEU A 198 7.78 9.85 0.97
CA LEU A 198 7.64 8.48 0.49
C LEU A 198 8.68 8.16 -0.58
N ALA A 199 8.82 9.00 -1.61
CA ALA A 199 9.83 8.80 -2.65
C ALA A 199 11.26 8.75 -2.05
N ALA A 200 11.56 9.63 -1.11
CA ALA A 200 12.84 9.61 -0.38
C ALA A 200 13.02 8.33 0.44
N LEU A 201 11.99 7.86 1.15
CA LEU A 201 12.03 6.62 1.92
C LEU A 201 12.35 5.42 1.01
N VAL A 202 11.62 5.28 -0.10
CA VAL A 202 11.80 4.18 -1.06
C VAL A 202 13.17 4.25 -1.72
N TRP A 203 13.65 5.44 -2.10
CA TRP A 203 14.93 5.60 -2.76
C TRP A 203 16.13 5.35 -1.84
N LEU A 204 16.06 5.81 -0.59
CA LEU A 204 17.17 5.71 0.36
C LEU A 204 17.20 4.40 1.14
N ARG A 205 16.05 3.77 1.39
CA ARG A 205 15.93 2.56 2.22
C ARG A 205 15.47 1.33 1.46
N GLY A 206 14.97 1.48 0.23
CA GLY A 206 14.55 0.37 -0.61
C GLY A 206 15.73 -0.52 -1.01
N ARG A 207 15.54 -1.83 -0.87
CA ARG A 207 16.49 -2.86 -1.30
C ARG A 207 16.19 -3.28 -2.73
N TRP A 208 17.22 -3.47 -3.53
CA TRP A 208 17.07 -4.03 -4.87
C TRP A 208 16.70 -5.51 -4.81
N LEU A 209 15.79 -5.94 -5.68
CA LEU A 209 15.42 -7.36 -5.77
C LEU A 209 16.56 -8.23 -6.32
N GLY A 210 17.49 -7.65 -7.08
CA GLY A 210 18.69 -8.35 -7.52
C GLY A 210 19.47 -7.55 -8.56
N LYS A 211 20.59 -8.12 -9.03
CA LYS A 211 21.46 -7.48 -10.03
C LYS A 211 20.71 -7.18 -11.33
N MET A 212 19.82 -8.08 -11.76
CA MET A 212 19.00 -7.88 -12.97
C MET A 212 18.04 -6.69 -12.81
N ALA A 213 17.44 -6.50 -11.63
CA ALA A 213 16.59 -5.36 -11.35
C ALA A 213 17.36 -4.03 -11.41
N VAL A 214 18.60 -4.01 -10.92
CA VAL A 214 19.50 -2.84 -11.01
C VAL A 214 19.77 -2.51 -12.48
N VAL A 215 20.21 -3.50 -13.26
CA VAL A 215 20.55 -3.31 -14.69
C VAL A 215 19.32 -2.84 -15.46
N ARG A 216 18.16 -3.51 -15.33
CA ARG A 216 16.92 -3.11 -16.01
C ARG A 216 16.50 -1.68 -15.68
N SER A 217 16.74 -1.23 -14.45
CA SER A 217 16.32 0.09 -14.00
C SER A 217 17.29 1.21 -14.41
N LEU A 218 18.61 0.95 -14.42
CA LEU A 218 19.62 1.99 -14.65
C LEU A 218 20.20 1.98 -16.07
N LEU A 219 20.14 0.86 -16.79
CA LEU A 219 20.71 0.75 -18.13
C LEU A 219 20.08 1.73 -19.14
N PRO A 220 18.73 1.90 -19.18
CA PRO A 220 18.14 2.87 -20.11
C PRO A 220 18.60 4.30 -19.84
N PHE A 221 18.68 4.70 -18.57
CA PHE A 221 19.22 6.00 -18.17
C PHE A 221 20.68 6.16 -18.58
N ALA A 222 21.52 5.15 -18.32
CA ALA A 222 22.93 5.18 -18.69
C ALA A 222 23.12 5.27 -20.22
N ALA A 223 22.31 4.57 -21.00
CA ALA A 223 22.34 4.62 -22.46
C ALA A 223 21.94 6.00 -22.99
N VAL A 224 20.83 6.57 -22.50
CA VAL A 224 20.38 7.92 -22.87
C VAL A 224 21.40 8.97 -22.48
N ALA A 225 21.97 8.88 -21.27
CA ALA A 225 23.02 9.78 -20.81
C ALA A 225 24.29 9.69 -21.67
N CYS A 226 24.71 8.47 -22.03
CA CYS A 226 25.87 8.25 -22.89
C CYS A 226 25.65 8.88 -24.28
N VAL A 227 24.54 8.56 -24.95
CA VAL A 227 24.20 9.12 -26.27
C VAL A 227 24.08 10.64 -26.20
N GLY A 228 23.39 11.18 -25.18
CA GLY A 228 23.20 12.61 -24.99
C GLY A 228 24.52 13.36 -24.79
N VAL A 229 25.44 12.79 -24.00
CA VAL A 229 26.78 13.35 -23.80
C VAL A 229 27.61 13.26 -25.08
N LEU A 230 27.54 12.17 -25.84
CA LEU A 230 28.25 12.04 -27.11
C LEU A 230 27.76 13.07 -28.15
N MET A 231 26.46 13.39 -28.17
CA MET A 231 25.88 14.32 -29.14
C MET A 231 25.99 15.79 -28.73
N ALA A 232 25.80 16.11 -27.45
CA ALA A 232 25.64 17.48 -26.96
C ALA A 232 26.53 17.83 -25.75
N GLY A 233 27.38 16.90 -25.29
CA GLY A 233 28.34 17.11 -24.22
C GLY A 233 27.70 17.51 -22.89
N TRP A 234 28.33 18.45 -22.19
CA TRP A 234 27.86 18.95 -20.88
C TRP A 234 26.51 19.66 -20.93
N SER A 235 26.14 20.26 -22.06
CA SER A 235 24.85 20.95 -22.20
C SER A 235 23.67 20.00 -21.99
N PHE A 236 23.80 18.74 -22.42
CA PHE A 236 22.82 17.68 -22.18
C PHE A 236 22.65 17.41 -20.68
N LEU A 237 23.76 17.23 -19.95
CA LEU A 237 23.72 16.95 -18.51
C LEU A 237 23.12 18.13 -17.71
N ILE A 238 23.47 19.36 -18.08
CA ILE A 238 22.90 20.57 -17.48
C ILE A 238 21.39 20.61 -17.73
N SER A 239 20.95 20.32 -18.95
CA SER A 239 19.53 20.30 -19.31
C SER A 239 18.77 19.21 -18.53
N MET A 240 19.36 18.03 -18.39
CA MET A 240 18.79 16.92 -17.61
C MET A 240 18.70 17.26 -16.12
N ALA A 241 19.73 17.90 -15.55
CA ALA A 241 19.73 18.37 -14.17
C ALA A 241 18.69 19.48 -13.95
N ALA A 242 18.55 20.42 -14.89
CA ALA A 242 17.53 21.47 -14.84
C ALA A 242 16.12 20.87 -14.90
N PHE A 243 15.86 19.94 -15.82
CA PHE A 243 14.58 19.23 -15.92
C PHE A 243 14.24 18.48 -14.62
N SER A 244 15.20 17.72 -14.09
CA SER A 244 15.09 17.03 -12.80
C SER A 244 14.77 17.98 -11.64
N SER A 245 15.44 19.14 -11.61
CA SER A 245 15.23 20.17 -10.57
C SER A 245 13.87 20.83 -10.68
N LEU A 246 13.39 21.13 -11.89
CA LEU A 246 12.06 21.69 -12.13
C LEU A 246 10.95 20.70 -11.73
N LEU A 247 11.12 19.43 -12.05
CA LEU A 247 10.19 18.37 -11.64
C LEU A 247 10.12 18.25 -10.10
N LEU A 248 11.27 18.19 -9.43
CA LEU A 248 11.31 18.14 -7.97
C LEU A 248 10.71 19.41 -7.37
N GLY A 249 11.04 20.58 -7.93
CA GLY A 249 10.52 21.87 -7.53
C GLY A 249 8.99 21.94 -7.63
N TRP A 250 8.40 21.38 -8.69
CA TRP A 250 6.95 21.27 -8.83
C TRP A 250 6.32 20.50 -7.67
N PHE A 251 6.85 19.32 -7.31
CA PHE A 251 6.31 18.54 -6.21
C PHE A 251 6.52 19.22 -4.85
N VAL A 252 7.67 19.86 -4.61
CA VAL A 252 7.91 20.64 -3.38
C VAL A 252 6.91 21.76 -3.26
N LEU A 253 6.72 22.54 -4.32
CA LEU A 253 5.76 23.64 -4.36
C LEU A 253 4.32 23.14 -4.20
N GLY A 254 3.95 22.07 -4.91
CA GLY A 254 2.62 21.49 -4.86
C GLY A 254 2.25 20.91 -3.50
N VAL A 255 3.19 20.24 -2.82
CA VAL A 255 2.94 19.64 -1.49
C VAL A 255 2.94 20.69 -0.39
N TYR A 256 3.90 21.62 -0.39
CA TYR A 256 4.12 22.52 0.75
C TYR A 256 3.52 23.92 0.58
N CYS A 257 3.34 24.40 -0.66
CA CYS A 257 2.82 25.75 -0.92
C CYS A 257 1.35 25.76 -1.37
N PHE A 258 0.86 24.69 -2.01
CA PHE A 258 -0.52 24.61 -2.52
C PHE A 258 -1.30 23.45 -1.89
N LYS A 259 -1.85 23.67 -0.69
CA LYS A 259 -2.66 22.66 0.01
C LYS A 259 -3.80 22.15 -0.89
N GLY A 260 -3.88 20.83 -1.05
CA GLY A 260 -4.92 20.16 -1.84
C GLY A 260 -4.64 20.07 -3.35
N LEU A 261 -3.52 20.60 -3.85
CA LEU A 261 -3.12 20.39 -5.24
C LEU A 261 -2.64 18.96 -5.49
N VAL A 262 -1.86 18.42 -4.56
CA VAL A 262 -1.39 17.04 -4.57
C VAL A 262 -2.26 16.23 -3.60
N CYS A 263 -2.84 15.15 -4.11
CA CYS A 263 -3.43 14.08 -3.31
C CYS A 263 -2.36 13.51 -2.35
#